data_AF-D8FV39-F1
#
_entry.id   AF-D8FV39-F1
#
_cell.length_a   1.000
_cell.length_b   1.000
_cell.length_c   1.000
_cell.angle_alpha   90.00
_cell.angle_beta   90.00
_cell.angle_gamma   90.00
#
_symmetry.space_group_name_H-M   'P 1'
#
loop_
_entity.id
_entity.type
_entity.pdbx_description
1 polymer ?
#
loop_
_entity_poly.entity_id
_entity_poly.type
_entity_poly.pdbx_seq_one_letter_code
_entity_poly.pdbx_strand_id
1 'polypeptide(L)'
;MEIPPEVQDALDKLRVQTKPTVSNPRLERVVNKLFRDNPTLHPEGTASAIIYETKTGNLVGGKTHKQKGIERMRQLEKMIQEGNLNAEDKTIATDIFCDLRDALLVT
;
A
#
# COMPACT_ATOMS: atom_id res chain seq x y z
N MET A 1 1.20 0.78 -19.23
CA MET A 1 0.26 1.81 -18.73
C MET A 1 1.02 3.11 -18.71
N GLU A 2 0.46 4.18 -19.26
CA GLU A 2 1.08 5.51 -19.14
C GLU A 2 0.77 6.07 -17.75
N ILE A 3 1.78 6.63 -17.09
CA ILE A 3 1.69 7.23 -15.75
C ILE A 3 1.88 8.74 -15.92
N PRO A 4 0.86 9.56 -15.67
CA PRO A 4 1.01 11.02 -15.72
C PRO A 4 2.06 11.51 -14.70
N PRO A 5 2.81 12.59 -14.99
CA PRO A 5 3.84 13.11 -14.08
C PRO A 5 3.34 13.38 -12.65
N GLU A 6 2.13 13.93 -12.51
CA GLU A 6 1.51 14.20 -11.21
C GLU A 6 1.13 12.94 -10.42
N VAL A 7 1.00 11.81 -11.12
CA VAL A 7 0.86 10.49 -10.50
C VAL A 7 2.23 9.99 -10.09
N GLN A 8 3.24 10.08 -10.96
CA GLN A 8 4.61 9.65 -10.65
C GLN A 8 5.16 10.37 -9.41
N ASP A 9 4.98 11.69 -9.30
CA ASP A 9 5.39 12.48 -8.13
C ASP A 9 4.75 12.00 -6.82
N ALA A 10 3.53 11.48 -6.87
CA ALA A 10 2.84 10.93 -5.70
C ALA A 10 3.33 9.53 -5.36
N LEU A 11 3.66 8.74 -6.39
CA LEU A 11 4.21 7.40 -6.24
C LEU A 11 5.63 7.41 -5.66
N ASP A 12 6.47 8.36 -6.06
CA ASP A 12 7.85 8.50 -5.57
C ASP A 12 7.90 8.88 -4.08
N LYS A 13 6.80 9.39 -3.52
CA LYS A 13 6.67 9.74 -2.09
C LYS A 13 6.27 8.56 -1.20
N LEU A 14 5.94 7.40 -1.79
CA LEU A 14 5.63 6.20 -1.01
C LEU A 14 6.86 5.76 -0.20
N ARG A 15 6.64 5.38 1.05
CA ARG A 15 7.70 4.89 1.94
C ARG A 15 8.14 3.49 1.54
N VAL A 16 7.20 2.68 1.04
CA VAL A 16 7.46 1.31 0.60
C VAL A 16 7.36 1.20 -0.91
N GLN A 17 8.52 1.05 -1.54
CA GLN A 17 8.66 1.05 -3.01
C GLN A 17 8.58 -0.37 -3.63
N THR A 18 8.93 -1.38 -2.84
CA THR A 18 8.90 -2.80 -3.22
C THR A 18 8.32 -3.63 -2.09
N LYS A 19 7.83 -4.83 -2.41
CA LYS A 19 7.29 -5.76 -1.42
C LYS A 19 8.32 -6.06 -0.31
N PRO A 20 8.04 -5.66 0.94
CA PRO A 20 8.98 -5.88 2.03
C PRO A 20 8.97 -7.33 2.50
N THR A 21 10.09 -7.81 3.02
CA THR A 21 10.17 -9.07 3.76
C THR A 21 9.87 -8.78 5.24
N VAL A 22 9.06 -9.62 5.88
CA VAL A 22 8.66 -9.46 7.29
C VAL A 22 8.76 -10.80 8.01
N SER A 23 8.99 -10.77 9.33
CA SER A 23 9.14 -11.99 10.13
C SER A 23 7.82 -12.49 10.71
N ASN A 24 6.89 -11.59 11.03
CA ASN A 24 5.61 -11.95 11.62
C ASN A 24 4.67 -12.59 10.58
N PRO A 25 4.20 -13.84 10.77
CA PRO A 25 3.36 -14.52 9.78
C PRO A 25 1.99 -13.87 9.54
N ARG A 26 1.45 -13.13 10.53
CA ARG A 26 0.21 -12.35 10.32
C ARG A 26 0.49 -11.15 9.43
N LEU A 27 1.63 -10.47 9.62
CA LEU A 27 2.00 -9.30 8.83
C LEU A 27 2.34 -9.71 7.40
N GLU A 28 3.05 -10.83 7.23
CA GLU A 28 3.38 -11.38 5.91
C GLU A 28 2.12 -11.63 5.08
N ARG A 29 1.06 -12.19 5.69
CA ARG A 29 -0.23 -12.36 5.02
C ARG A 29 -0.85 -11.04 4.58
N VAL A 30 -0.67 -9.96 5.34
CA VAL A 30 -1.16 -8.62 4.97
C VAL A 30 -0.34 -8.08 3.81
N VAL A 31 1.00 -8.16 3.88
CA VAL A 31 1.93 -7.76 2.81
C VAL A 31 1.59 -8.50 1.51
N ASN A 32 1.44 -9.82 1.55
CA ASN A 32 1.08 -10.63 0.37
C ASN A 32 -0.30 -10.31 -0.23
N LYS A 33 -1.18 -9.61 0.49
CA LYS A 33 -2.45 -9.11 -0.07
C LYS A 33 -2.33 -7.71 -0.65
N LEU A 34 -1.35 -6.94 -0.22
CA LEU A 34 -1.13 -5.55 -0.63
C LEU A 34 -0.23 -5.45 -1.85
N PHE A 35 0.80 -6.29 -1.93
CA PHE A 35 1.81 -6.33 -2.99
C PHE A 35 1.61 -7.58 -3.87
N ARG A 36 1.91 -7.48 -5.16
CA ARG A 36 1.81 -8.58 -6.13
C ARG A 36 3.17 -8.76 -6.79
N ASP A 37 3.54 -10.00 -7.09
CA ASP A 37 4.87 -10.30 -7.64
C ASP A 37 5.05 -9.86 -9.12
N ASN A 38 3.95 -9.59 -9.84
CA ASN A 38 3.95 -9.09 -11.23
C ASN A 38 2.99 -7.89 -11.36
N PRO A 39 3.36 -6.72 -10.85
CA PRO A 39 2.50 -5.54 -10.87
C PRO A 39 2.47 -4.88 -12.24
N THR A 40 1.35 -4.28 -12.61
CA THR A 40 1.21 -3.46 -13.82
C THR A 40 1.61 -1.99 -13.60
N LEU A 41 1.91 -1.63 -12.34
CA LEU A 41 2.22 -0.28 -11.87
C LEU A 41 3.39 -0.38 -10.89
N HIS A 42 4.40 0.48 -11.07
CA HIS A 42 5.50 0.64 -10.13
C HIS A 42 5.42 2.05 -9.52
N PRO A 43 5.60 2.19 -8.19
CA PRO A 43 5.87 1.17 -7.17
C PRO A 43 4.73 0.18 -7.04
N GLU A 44 5.04 -1.05 -6.65
CA GLU A 44 4.04 -2.10 -6.61
C GLU A 44 3.20 -2.00 -5.34
N GLY A 45 1.88 -2.13 -5.45
CA GLY A 45 1.05 -2.24 -4.25
C GLY A 45 -0.32 -1.58 -4.35
N THR A 46 -1.11 -1.80 -3.31
CA THR A 46 -2.47 -1.26 -3.19
C THR A 46 -2.47 0.26 -3.03
N ALA A 47 -1.47 0.86 -2.36
CA ALA A 47 -1.36 2.31 -2.23
C ALA A 47 -1.16 2.99 -3.60
N SER A 48 -0.23 2.49 -4.40
CA SER A 48 0.01 2.96 -5.77
C SER A 48 -1.24 2.86 -6.64
N ALA A 49 -1.95 1.74 -6.56
CA ALA A 49 -3.20 1.55 -7.30
C ALA A 49 -4.26 2.58 -6.91
N ILE A 50 -4.42 2.89 -5.62
CA ILE A 50 -5.36 3.91 -5.13
C ILE A 50 -4.98 5.30 -5.66
N ILE A 51 -3.70 5.67 -5.60
CA ILE A 51 -3.21 6.96 -6.12
C ILE A 51 -3.54 7.09 -7.61
N TYR A 52 -3.19 6.08 -8.40
CA TYR A 52 -3.44 6.05 -9.84
C TYR A 52 -4.94 6.15 -10.15
N GLU A 53 -5.76 5.29 -9.53
CA GLU A 53 -7.20 5.25 -9.74
C GLU A 53 -7.88 6.59 -9.41
N THR A 54 -7.42 7.24 -8.33
CA THR A 54 -8.02 8.48 -7.85
C THR A 54 -7.64 9.65 -8.74
N LYS A 55 -6.37 9.75 -9.15
CA LYS A 55 -5.89 10.86 -9.99
C LYS A 55 -6.32 10.76 -11.45
N THR A 56 -6.45 9.55 -11.98
CA THR A 56 -6.73 9.34 -13.42
C THR A 56 -8.18 8.95 -13.71
N GLY A 57 -8.92 8.47 -12.71
CA GLY A 57 -10.23 7.84 -12.89
C GLY A 57 -10.18 6.44 -13.53
N ASN A 58 -8.99 5.94 -13.89
CA ASN A 58 -8.82 4.64 -14.54
C ASN A 58 -8.53 3.52 -13.54
N LEU A 59 -9.24 2.40 -13.67
CA LEU A 59 -9.08 1.25 -12.77
C LEU A 59 -7.83 0.42 -13.06
N VAL A 60 -7.08 0.05 -12.02
CA VAL A 60 -5.98 -0.91 -12.15
C VAL A 60 -6.57 -2.32 -12.08
N GLY A 61 -6.53 -3.08 -13.17
CA GLY A 61 -7.08 -4.45 -13.19
C GLY A 61 -8.61 -4.53 -13.06
N GLY A 62 -9.33 -3.47 -13.42
CA GLY A 62 -10.78 -3.46 -13.59
C GLY A 62 -11.63 -3.42 -12.31
N LYS A 63 -11.02 -3.24 -11.14
CA LYS A 63 -11.73 -3.07 -9.85
C LYS A 63 -11.02 -2.03 -9.00
N THR A 64 -11.79 -1.26 -8.22
CA THR A 64 -11.19 -0.28 -7.31
C THR A 64 -10.43 -0.94 -6.16
N HIS A 65 -9.30 -0.34 -5.79
CA HIS A 65 -8.46 -0.75 -4.68
C HIS A 65 -8.78 -0.03 -3.36
N LYS A 66 -9.67 0.97 -3.38
CA LYS A 66 -10.00 1.82 -2.21
C LYS A 66 -10.52 1.03 -1.01
N GLN A 67 -11.52 0.17 -1.22
CA GLN A 67 -12.10 -0.65 -0.15
C GLN A 67 -11.06 -1.58 0.47
N LYS A 68 -10.26 -2.24 -0.36
CA LYS A 68 -9.16 -3.11 0.08
C LYS A 68 -8.12 -2.33 0.89
N GLY A 69 -7.78 -1.12 0.47
CA GLY A 69 -6.88 -0.22 1.18
C GLY A 69 -7.38 0.10 2.59
N ILE A 70 -8.65 0.51 2.73
CA ILE A 70 -9.26 0.83 4.03
C ILE A 70 -9.24 -0.37 4.98
N GLU A 71 -9.63 -1.55 4.48
CA GLU A 71 -9.66 -2.77 5.28
C GLU A 71 -8.26 -3.16 5.80
N ARG A 72 -7.23 -3.05 4.96
CA ARG A 72 -5.86 -3.40 5.32
C ARG A 72 -5.19 -2.33 6.18
N MET A 73 -5.50 -1.05 5.96
CA MET A 73 -5.05 0.05 6.82
C MET A 73 -5.53 -0.16 8.27
N ARG A 74 -6.81 -0.46 8.49
CA ARG A 74 -7.36 -0.76 9.83
C ARG A 74 -6.73 -2.02 10.44
N GLN A 75 -6.44 -3.03 9.62
CA GLN A 75 -5.78 -4.25 10.09
C GLN A 75 -4.35 -3.96 10.57
N LEU A 76 -3.58 -3.15 9.82
CA LEU A 76 -2.23 -2.74 10.20
C LEU A 76 -2.23 -1.90 11.47
N GLU A 77 -3.13 -0.92 11.56
CA GLU A 77 -3.30 -0.10 12.77
C GLU A 77 -3.50 -0.97 14.01
N LYS A 78 -4.42 -1.94 13.94
CA LYS A 78 -4.67 -2.88 15.03
C LYS A 78 -3.41 -3.69 15.38
N MET A 79 -2.68 -4.20 14.39
CA MET A 79 -1.46 -4.98 14.63
C MET A 79 -0.34 -4.15 15.29
N ILE A 80 -0.21 -2.88 14.91
CA ILE A 80 0.74 -1.94 15.52
C ILE A 80 0.36 -1.68 16.98
N GLN A 81 -0.94 -1.48 17.26
CA GLN A 81 -1.46 -1.25 18.61
C GLN A 81 -1.38 -2.48 19.51
N GLU A 82 -1.55 -3.70 18.96
CA GLU A 82 -1.40 -4.96 19.70
C GLU A 82 0.01 -5.14 20.29
N GLY A 83 1.04 -4.46 19.76
CA GLY A 83 2.40 -4.48 20.32
C GLY A 83 3.18 -5.78 20.13
N ASN A 84 2.67 -6.71 19.32
CA ASN A 84 3.25 -8.05 19.11
C ASN A 84 4.23 -8.14 17.92
N LEU A 85 4.64 -7.01 17.35
CA LEU A 85 5.61 -6.93 16.26
C LEU A 85 7.00 -6.63 16.82
N ASN A 86 8.04 -7.22 16.22
CA ASN A 86 9.41 -6.78 16.49
C ASN A 86 9.63 -5.36 15.93
N ALA A 87 10.77 -4.73 16.25
CA ALA A 87 11.03 -3.35 15.85
C ALA A 87 11.01 -3.14 14.33
N GLU A 88 11.56 -4.09 13.56
CA GLU A 88 11.62 -4.04 12.10
C GLU A 88 10.24 -4.18 11.45
N ASP A 89 9.49 -5.22 11.83
CA ASP A 89 8.12 -5.46 11.36
C ASP A 89 7.19 -4.30 11.73
N LYS A 90 7.39 -3.68 12.90
CA LYS A 90 6.62 -2.51 13.33
C LYS A 90 6.88 -1.31 12.44
N THR A 91 8.14 -1.05 12.08
CA THR A 91 8.51 0.02 11.13
C THR A 91 7.85 -0.22 9.78
N ILE A 92 8.00 -1.43 9.22
CA ILE A 92 7.39 -1.81 7.93
C ILE A 92 5.87 -1.67 7.98
N ALA A 93 5.21 -2.18 9.03
CA ALA A 93 3.76 -2.05 9.18
C ALA A 93 3.31 -0.59 9.26
N THR A 94 4.08 0.27 9.94
CA THR A 94 3.80 1.70 10.08
C THR A 94 3.96 2.43 8.76
N ASP A 95 4.98 2.11 7.97
CA ASP A 95 5.21 2.71 6.65
C ASP A 95 4.10 2.35 5.67
N ILE A 96 3.71 1.07 5.60
CA ILE A 96 2.58 0.62 4.79
C ILE A 96 1.27 1.29 5.25
N PHE A 97 1.05 1.40 6.57
CA PHE A 97 -0.12 2.09 7.10
C PHE A 97 -0.17 3.55 6.66
N CYS A 98 0.95 4.27 6.76
CA CYS A 98 1.03 5.66 6.33
C CYS A 98 0.81 5.81 4.83
N ASP A 99 1.41 4.94 4.01
CA ASP A 99 1.23 4.96 2.56
C ASP A 99 -0.24 4.71 2.14
N LEU A 100 -0.92 3.76 2.79
CA LEU A 100 -2.35 3.54 2.55
C LEU A 100 -3.20 4.73 3.00
N ARG A 101 -2.93 5.29 4.17
CA ARG A 101 -3.64 6.46 4.70
C ARG A 101 -3.50 7.65 3.76
N ASP A 102 -2.27 7.96 3.38
CA ASP A 102 -1.95 9.11 2.53
C ASP A 102 -2.58 8.91 1.13
N ALA A 103 -2.48 7.70 0.55
CA ALA A 103 -3.13 7.36 -0.72
C ALA A 103 -4.66 7.52 -0.68
N LEU A 104 -5.31 7.15 0.42
CA LEU A 104 -6.77 7.26 0.59
C LEU A 104 -7.26 8.71 0.76
N LEU A 105 -6.36 9.64 1.08
CA LEU A 105 -6.64 11.06 1.23
C LEU A 105 -6.32 11.88 -0.03
N VAL A 106 -5.69 11.29 -1.05
CA VAL A 106 -5.49 11.96 -2.34
C VAL A 106 -6.86 12.33 -2.92
N THR A 107 -6.99 13.56 -3.39
CA THR A 107 -8.15 14.11 -4.09
C THR A 107 -7.73 14.72 -5.41
#